data_AF-A0A1A9SZU8-F1
#
_entry.id   AF-A0A1A9SZU8-F1
#
_cell.length_a   1.000
_cell.length_b   1.000
_cell.length_c   1.000
_cell.angle_alpha   90.00
_cell.angle_beta   90.00
_cell.angle_gamma   90.00
#
_symmetry.space_group_name_H-M   'P 1'
#
loop_
_entity.id
_entity.type
_entity.pdbx_description
1 polymer ?
#
loop_
_entity_poly.entity_id
_entity_poly.type
_entity_poly.pdbx_seq_one_letter_code
_entity_poly.pdbx_strand_id
1 'polypeptide(L)' 'METMNLDEVSKVLKITKATARNRLSQGLPMPPSFKVGRNRLFLTSEFYLWMAQQVKPINNTQQQ' A
#
# COMPACT_ATOMS: atom_id res chain seq x y z
N MET A 1 -7.81 -8.18 15.27
CA MET A 1 -7.03 -7.87 14.05
C MET A 1 -7.47 -6.50 13.58
N GLU A 2 -6.53 -5.56 13.44
CA GLU A 2 -6.83 -4.20 13.00
C GLU A 2 -6.77 -4.10 11.47
N THR A 3 -7.70 -3.36 10.88
CA THR A 3 -7.81 -3.19 9.43
C THR A 3 -7.92 -1.72 9.07
N MET A 4 -7.29 -1.34 7.97
CA MET A 4 -7.49 -0.04 7.32
C MET A 4 -8.39 -0.19 6.10
N ASN A 5 -9.17 0.85 5.83
CA ASN A 5 -9.92 1.01 4.60
C ASN A 5 -9.08 1.71 3.52
N LEU A 6 -9.62 1.75 2.29
CA LEU A 6 -8.91 2.35 1.15
C LEU A 6 -8.56 3.83 1.34
N ASP A 7 -9.36 4.60 2.09
CA ASP A 7 -9.11 6.01 2.35
C ASP A 7 -7.90 6.21 3.28
N GLU A 8 -7.84 5.43 4.37
CA GLU A 8 -6.73 5.43 5.33
C GLU A 8 -5.42 5.03 4.63
N VAL A 9 -5.43 3.93 3.88
CA VAL A 9 -4.29 3.48 3.09
C VAL A 9 -3.83 4.56 2.10
N SER A 10 -4.76 5.24 1.43
CA SER A 10 -4.44 6.30 0.47
C SER A 10 -3.73 7.47 1.15
N LYS A 11 -4.17 7.86 2.36
CA LYS A 11 -3.53 8.92 3.17
C LYS A 11 -2.12 8.55 3.59
N VAL A 12 -1.87 7.29 3.95
CA VAL A 12 -0.52 6.83 4.34
C VAL A 12 0.41 6.79 3.12
N LEU A 13 -0.07 6.24 2.00
CA LEU A 13 0.69 6.17 0.74
C LEU A 13 0.86 7.51 0.03
N LYS A 14 0.24 8.59 0.53
CA LYS A 14 0.25 9.94 -0.08
C LYS A 14 -0.24 9.94 -1.53
N ILE A 15 -1.28 9.15 -1.82
CA ILE A 15 -1.96 9.13 -3.11
C ILE A 15 -3.46 9.39 -2.94
N THR A 16 -4.14 9.79 -4.02
CA THR A 16 -5.59 9.94 -3.97
C THR A 16 -6.28 8.58 -3.89
N LYS A 17 -7.47 8.52 -3.28
CA LYS A 17 -8.32 7.33 -3.26
C LYS A 17 -8.65 6.83 -4.68
N ALA A 18 -8.78 7.74 -5.64
CA ALA A 18 -9.00 7.40 -7.05
C ALA A 18 -7.78 6.68 -7.64
N THR A 19 -6.57 7.22 -7.40
CA THR A 19 -5.31 6.58 -7.81
C THR A 19 -5.18 5.19 -7.20
N ALA A 20 -5.43 5.03 -5.89
CA ALA A 20 -5.38 3.74 -5.22
C ALA A 20 -6.35 2.73 -5.86
N ARG A 21 -7.58 3.14 -6.16
CA ARG A 21 -8.58 2.29 -6.84
C ARG A 21 -8.11 1.85 -8.22
N ASN A 22 -7.57 2.76 -9.02
CA ASN A 22 -7.09 2.46 -10.37
C ASN A 22 -5.90 1.49 -10.33
N ARG A 23 -4.96 1.67 -9.40
CA ARG A 23 -3.84 0.74 -9.21
C ARG A 23 -4.33 -0.67 -8.89
N LEU A 24 -5.27 -0.79 -7.95
CA LEU A 24 -5.88 -2.07 -7.59
C LEU A 24 -6.63 -2.73 -8.75
N SER A 25 -7.34 -1.96 -9.57
CA SER A 25 -8.07 -2.52 -10.72
C SER A 25 -7.15 -2.93 -11.87
N GLN A 26 -6.02 -2.25 -12.01
CA GLN A 26 -5.01 -2.53 -13.05
C GLN A 26 -3.98 -3.58 -12.61
N GLY A 27 -4.07 -4.11 -11.39
CA GLY A 27 -3.07 -5.06 -10.87
C GLY A 27 -1.69 -4.44 -10.64
N LEU A 28 -1.61 -3.10 -10.55
CA LEU A 28 -0.35 -2.41 -10.23
C LEU A 28 0.04 -2.67 -8.77
N PRO A 29 1.33 -2.55 -8.42
CA PRO A 29 1.81 -2.77 -7.06
C PRO A 29 1.02 -1.96 -6.03
N MET A 30 0.41 -2.69 -5.09
CA MET A 30 -0.40 -2.22 -3.98
C MET A 30 -0.26 -3.21 -2.81
N PRO A 31 -0.47 -2.75 -1.56
CA PRO A 31 -0.46 -3.63 -0.40
C PRO A 31 -1.54 -4.71 -0.46
N PRO A 32 -1.33 -5.88 0.19
CA PRO A 32 -2.30 -6.95 0.27
C PRO A 32 -3.65 -6.45 0.80
N SER A 33 -4.73 -6.93 0.17
CA SER A 33 -6.08 -6.54 0.56
C SER A 33 -7.08 -7.66 0.30
N PHE A 34 -8.16 -7.62 1.06
CA PHE A 34 -9.28 -8.54 0.95
C PHE A 34 -10.60 -7.78 0.79
N LYS A 35 -11.61 -8.46 0.25
CA LYS A 35 -12.95 -7.90 0.05
C LYS A 35 -13.89 -8.40 1.14
N VAL A 36 -14.66 -7.48 1.73
CA VAL A 36 -15.78 -7.77 2.62
C VAL A 36 -17.00 -7.03 2.08
N GLY A 37 -17.88 -7.76 1.42
CA GLY A 37 -18.98 -7.16 0.65
C GLY A 37 -18.45 -6.19 -0.41
N ARG A 38 -18.86 -4.91 -0.31
CA ARG A 38 -18.43 -3.83 -1.23
C ARG A 38 -17.15 -3.12 -0.77
N ASN A 39 -16.68 -3.41 0.44
CA ASN A 39 -15.51 -2.75 1.02
C ASN A 39 -14.24 -3.53 0.73
N ARG A 40 -13.17 -2.81 0.42
CA ARG A 40 -11.82 -3.35 0.38
C ARG A 40 -11.08 -2.91 1.62
N LEU A 41 -10.55 -3.89 2.34
CA LEU A 41 -9.82 -3.71 3.59
C LEU A 41 -8.40 -4.23 3.45
N PHE A 42 -7.53 -3.69 4.29
CA PHE A 42 -6.11 -4.00 4.35
C PHE A 42 -5.78 -4.36 5.79
N LEU A 43 -5.14 -5.50 6.03
CA LEU A 43 -4.63 -5.80 7.36
C LEU A 43 -3.51 -4.81 7.68
N THR A 44 -3.61 -4.13 8.82
CA THR A 44 -2.66 -3.08 9.20
C THR A 44 -1.23 -3.63 9.24
N SER A 45 -1.03 -4.82 9.79
CA SER A 45 0.27 -5.50 9.83
C SER A 45 0.85 -5.78 8.43
N GLU A 46 0.06 -6.36 7.53
CA GLU A 46 0.50 -6.69 6.17
C GLU A 46 0.80 -5.45 5.34
N PHE A 47 0.01 -4.39 5.53
CA PHE A 47 0.24 -3.10 4.88
C PHE A 47 1.62 -2.53 5.23
N TYR A 48 1.97 -2.48 6.52
CA TYR A 48 3.26 -1.95 6.95
C TYR A 48 4.43 -2.86 6.56
N LEU A 49 4.25 -4.18 6.61
CA LEU A 49 5.25 -5.13 6.09
C LEU A 49 5.50 -4.92 4.60
N TRP A 50 4.45 -4.73 3.81
CA TRP A 50 4.58 -4.44 2.38
C TRP A 50 5.32 -3.12 2.14
N MET A 51 5.02 -2.05 2.89
CA MET A 51 5.72 -0.77 2.76
C MET A 51 7.21 -0.90 3.07
N ALA A 52 7.57 -1.63 4.13
CA ALA A 52 8.98 -1.86 4.49
C ALA A 52 9.76 -2.55 3.36
N GLN A 53 9.11 -3.43 2.59
CA GLN A 53 9.72 -4.09 1.43
C GLN A 53 9.88 -3.16 0.21
N GLN A 54 9.13 -2.05 0.13
CA GLN A 54 9.23 -1.10 -0.98
C GLN A 54 10.40 -0.12 -0.82
N VAL A 55 10.91 0.06 0.41
CA VAL A 55 12.06 0.93 0.67
C VAL A 55 13.31 0.18 0.24
N LYS A 56 13.79 0.45 -0.98
CA LYS A 56 15.15 0.05 -1.36
C LYS A 56 16.12 0.74 -0.40
N PRO A 57 17.11 0.04 0.18
CA PRO A 57 18.19 0.72 0.88
C PRO A 57 18.81 1.74 -0.08
N ILE A 58 18.93 2.99 0.37
CA ILE A 58 19.65 4.02 -0.36
C ILE A 58 21.12 3.59 -0.30
N ASN A 59 21.55 2.82 -1.30
CA ASN A 59 22.96 2.55 -1.49
C ASN A 59 23.59 3.87 -1.92
N ASN A 60 24.17 4.61 -0.97
CA ASN A 60 25.08 5.72 -1.25
C ASN A 60 26.33 5.16 -1.92
N THR A 61 26.22 4.82 -3.21
CA THR A 61 27.36 4.49 -4.05
C THR A 61 28.01 5.80 -4.48
N GLN A 62 28.70 6.46 -3.54
CA GLN A 62 29.76 7.41 -3.87
C GLN A 62 31.01 6.57 -4.14
N GLN A 63 31.26 6.33 -5.43
CA GLN A 63 32.52 5.75 -5.89
C GLN A 63 33.58 6.86 -5.85
N GLN A 64 34.64 6.55 -5.10
CA GLN A 64 36.07 6.82 -5.29
C GLN A 64 36.47 8.09 -6.05
#